data_AF-A0A7X8B3W4-F1
#
_entry.id   AF-A0A7X8B3W4-F1
#
_cell.length_a   1.000
_cell.length_b   1.000
_cell.length_c   1.000
_cell.angle_alpha   90.00
_cell.angle_beta   90.00
_cell.angle_gamma   90.00
#
_symmetry.space_group_name_H-M   'P 1'
#
loop_
_entity.id
_entity.type
_entity.pdbx_description
1 polymer ?
#
loop_
_entity_poly.entity_id
_entity_poly.type
_entity_poly.pdbx_seq_one_letter_code
_entity_poly.pdbx_strand_id
1 'polypeptide(L)'
;MDQAETNRFDELYQRHLRLLKLQGKSQKSIDAYARAVRRISNHFDCCPDQLTLEQREKYFANLVESHSWSTVKIDRNGLQFFWKHVIERDWQWVNIVKAPKVRSLPDILTTTEVEQLIGATRNLRYRVFLLATYSMGLRLSETLALQVGDVDSQRKLVHVRRGKGHKDRFVPLPDLTYQALRALWCKHRNPCWLFPNAVGSPALIRSATTHMDRGGTQAAMKAVVDQCGIKKKSRSTRFATVLQPTCSKRA
;
A
#
# COMPACT_ATOMS: atom_id res chain seq x y z
N MET A 1 -6.62 11.66 31.77
CA MET A 1 -7.94 11.01 31.98
C MET A 1 -8.01 10.40 33.37
N ASP A 2 -9.16 10.51 34.03
CA ASP A 2 -9.46 9.71 35.23
C ASP A 2 -9.71 8.22 34.86
N GLN A 3 -9.68 7.30 35.84
CA GLN A 3 -9.89 5.87 35.63
C GLN A 3 -11.27 5.58 35.03
N ALA A 4 -12.31 6.29 35.46
CA ALA A 4 -13.66 6.16 34.91
C ALA A 4 -13.73 6.58 33.43
N GLU A 5 -13.03 7.67 33.07
CA GLU A 5 -12.95 8.13 31.68
C GLU A 5 -12.14 7.20 30.80
N THR A 6 -11.07 6.62 31.35
CA THR A 6 -10.24 5.63 30.64
C THR A 6 -11.05 4.39 30.30
N ASN A 7 -11.83 3.86 31.27
CA ASN A 7 -12.71 2.72 31.04
C ASN A 7 -13.76 3.03 29.96
N ARG A 8 -14.36 4.23 30.02
CA ARG A 8 -15.33 4.70 29.00
C ARG A 8 -14.69 4.81 27.62
N PHE A 9 -13.48 5.35 27.52
CA PHE A 9 -12.74 5.43 26.27
C PHE A 9 -12.50 4.03 25.69
N ASP A 10 -12.06 3.08 26.52
CA ASP A 10 -11.79 1.72 26.09
C ASP A 10 -13.05 1.01 25.56
N GLU A 11 -14.19 1.18 26.22
CA GLU A 11 -15.48 0.66 25.74
C GLU A 11 -15.86 1.22 24.36
N LEU A 12 -15.78 2.54 24.19
CA LEU A 12 -16.07 3.20 22.90
C LEU A 12 -15.07 2.80 21.83
N TYR A 13 -13.79 2.64 22.19
CA TYR A 13 -12.74 2.22 21.29
C TYR A 13 -12.95 0.78 20.81
N GLN A 14 -13.30 -0.15 21.71
CA GLN A 14 -13.64 -1.53 21.33
C GLN A 14 -14.90 -1.59 20.46
N ARG A 15 -15.91 -0.78 20.78
CA ARG A 15 -17.11 -0.62 19.95
C ARG A 15 -16.75 -0.10 18.55
N HIS A 16 -15.87 0.90 18.45
CA HIS A 16 -15.36 1.42 17.18
C HIS A 16 -14.70 0.34 16.32
N LEU A 17 -13.78 -0.44 16.90
CA LEU A 17 -13.12 -1.53 16.19
C LEU A 17 -14.12 -2.59 15.69
N ARG A 18 -15.11 -2.93 16.52
CA ARG A 18 -16.18 -3.88 16.15
C ARG A 18 -17.01 -3.36 14.98
N LEU A 19 -17.44 -2.11 15.02
CA LEU A 19 -18.24 -1.50 13.96
C LEU A 19 -17.47 -1.35 12.65
N LEU A 20 -16.18 -1.04 12.71
CA LEU A 20 -15.34 -1.00 11.50
C LEU A 20 -15.22 -2.39 10.85
N LYS A 21 -15.12 -3.45 11.65
CA LYS A 21 -15.13 -4.83 11.14
C LYS A 21 -16.48 -5.17 10.51
N LEU A 22 -17.59 -4.85 11.18
CA LEU A 22 -18.95 -5.08 10.66
C LEU A 22 -19.22 -4.33 9.34
N GLN A 23 -18.61 -3.15 9.16
CA GLN A 23 -18.68 -2.35 7.93
C GLN A 23 -17.69 -2.83 6.84
N GLY A 24 -17.08 -4.01 7.01
CA GLY A 24 -16.20 -4.63 6.02
C GLY A 24 -14.92 -3.82 5.72
N LYS A 25 -14.45 -2.99 6.65
CA LYS A 25 -13.23 -2.20 6.44
C LYS A 25 -12.00 -3.11 6.44
N SER A 26 -11.05 -2.84 5.54
CA SER A 26 -9.77 -3.55 5.53
C SER A 26 -8.99 -3.32 6.84
N GLN A 27 -8.16 -4.27 7.26
CA GLN A 27 -7.36 -4.13 8.50
C GLN A 27 -6.54 -2.83 8.52
N LYS A 28 -5.95 -2.44 7.39
CA LYS A 28 -5.21 -1.17 7.27
C LYS A 28 -6.11 0.06 7.51
N SER A 29 -7.37 0.01 7.05
CA SER A 29 -8.34 1.07 7.30
C SER A 29 -8.77 1.09 8.77
N ILE A 30 -8.95 -0.08 9.38
CA ILE A 30 -9.25 -0.22 10.80
C ILE A 30 -8.13 0.44 11.63
N ASP A 31 -6.88 0.04 11.40
CA ASP A 31 -5.72 0.56 12.11
C ASP A 31 -5.56 2.08 11.92
N ALA A 32 -5.84 2.58 10.71
CA ALA A 32 -5.77 3.99 10.39
C ALA A 32 -6.83 4.81 11.12
N TYR A 33 -8.09 4.35 11.15
CA TYR A 33 -9.19 5.05 11.80
C TYR A 33 -9.06 4.96 13.33
N ALA A 34 -8.69 3.80 13.85
CA ALA A 34 -8.41 3.62 15.28
C ALA A 34 -7.25 4.50 15.78
N ARG A 35 -6.23 4.73 14.93
CA ARG A 35 -5.15 5.68 15.24
C ARG A 35 -5.64 7.13 15.30
N ALA A 36 -6.64 7.50 14.49
CA ALA A 36 -7.22 8.84 14.53
C ALA A 36 -7.94 9.10 15.86
N VAL A 37 -8.75 8.13 16.31
CA VAL A 37 -9.46 8.21 17.59
C VAL A 37 -8.48 8.33 18.76
N ARG A 38 -7.45 7.47 18.82
CA ARG A 38 -6.41 7.57 19.86
C ARG A 38 -5.67 8.90 19.82
N ARG A 39 -5.37 9.44 18.63
CA ARG A 39 -4.61 10.68 18.50
C ARG A 39 -5.37 11.89 19.02
N ILE A 40 -6.67 11.99 18.71
CA ILE A 40 -7.47 13.12 19.22
C ILE A 40 -7.69 13.03 20.73
N SER A 41 -7.90 11.81 21.27
CA SER A 41 -8.01 11.60 22.72
C SER A 41 -6.73 11.98 23.44
N ASN A 42 -5.57 11.54 22.95
CA ASN A 42 -4.29 11.87 23.55
C ASN A 42 -3.97 13.38 23.43
N HIS A 43 -4.56 14.11 22.48
CA HIS A 43 -4.32 15.54 22.30
C HIS A 43 -5.02 16.39 23.36
N PHE A 44 -6.23 16.00 23.77
CA PHE A 44 -7.02 16.74 24.77
C PHE A 44 -7.06 16.07 26.14
N ASP A 45 -6.46 14.87 26.27
CA ASP A 45 -6.51 14.02 27.45
C ASP A 45 -7.95 13.75 27.95
N CYS A 46 -8.89 13.63 27.01
CA CYS A 46 -10.30 13.42 27.30
C CYS A 46 -10.98 12.48 26.29
N CYS A 47 -12.15 11.97 26.66
CA CYS A 47 -12.89 11.01 25.86
C CYS A 47 -13.45 11.71 24.61
N PRO A 48 -13.36 11.13 23.39
CA PRO A 48 -13.73 11.84 22.18
C PRO A 48 -15.20 12.28 22.11
N ASP A 49 -16.09 11.63 22.87
CA ASP A 49 -17.53 11.94 22.90
C ASP A 49 -17.87 13.25 23.63
N GLN A 50 -16.95 13.77 24.44
CA GLN A 50 -17.06 15.06 25.11
C GLN A 50 -16.53 16.23 24.28
N LEU A 51 -15.87 15.97 23.14
CA LEU A 51 -15.19 17.02 22.38
C LEU A 51 -16.17 17.98 21.71
N THR A 52 -15.97 19.27 21.97
CA THR A 52 -16.76 20.35 21.34
C THR A 52 -16.38 20.55 19.87
N LEU A 53 -17.16 21.36 19.15
CA LEU A 53 -16.80 21.75 17.79
C LEU A 53 -15.48 22.54 17.78
N GLU A 54 -15.33 23.52 18.66
CA GLU A 54 -14.13 24.36 18.78
C GLU A 54 -12.87 23.53 19.04
N GLN A 55 -12.95 22.52 19.91
CA GLN A 55 -11.83 21.60 20.17
C GLN A 55 -11.49 20.79 18.91
N ARG A 56 -12.49 20.32 18.16
CA ARG A 56 -12.24 19.63 16.88
C ARG A 56 -11.58 20.54 15.85
N GLU A 57 -11.97 21.81 15.78
CA GLU A 57 -11.33 22.81 14.90
C GLU A 57 -9.87 23.04 15.29
N LYS A 58 -9.60 23.25 16.58
CA LYS A 58 -8.24 23.40 17.13
C LYS A 58 -7.37 22.18 16.84
N TYR A 59 -7.92 20.97 16.98
CA TYR A 59 -7.21 19.73 16.63
C TYR A 59 -6.81 19.70 15.16
N PHE A 60 -7.73 19.99 14.24
CA PHE A 60 -7.41 19.96 12.81
C PHE A 60 -6.47 21.09 12.39
N ALA A 61 -6.54 22.27 13.02
CA ALA A 61 -5.57 23.34 12.82
C ALA A 61 -4.14 22.86 13.16
N ASN A 62 -3.94 22.32 14.37
CA ASN A 62 -2.66 21.74 14.80
C ASN A 62 -2.21 20.56 13.92
N LEU A 63 -3.16 19.74 13.46
CA LEU A 63 -2.86 18.56 12.64
C LEU A 63 -2.41 18.94 11.22
N VAL A 64 -2.93 20.02 10.64
CA VAL A 64 -2.53 20.50 9.31
C VAL A 64 -1.09 21.03 9.31
N GLU A 65 -0.65 21.64 10.41
CA GLU A 65 0.72 22.13 10.57
C GLU A 65 1.72 20.99 10.77
N SER A 66 1.36 20.00 11.58
CA SER A 66 2.26 18.91 11.97
C SER A 66 2.28 17.72 11.00
N HIS A 67 1.21 17.49 10.22
CA HIS A 67 1.04 16.28 9.42
C HIS A 67 0.68 16.54 7.95
N SER A 68 0.91 15.53 7.11
CA SER A 68 0.51 15.58 5.71
C SER A 68 -1.01 15.67 5.54
N TRP A 69 -1.47 16.31 4.45
CA TRP A 69 -2.90 16.35 4.10
C TRP A 69 -3.55 14.95 4.00
N SER A 70 -2.80 13.93 3.57
CA SER A 70 -3.33 12.57 3.51
C SER A 70 -3.66 12.06 4.91
N THR A 71 -2.84 12.40 5.90
CA THR A 71 -3.06 12.07 7.31
C THR A 71 -4.27 12.82 7.85
N VAL A 72 -4.35 14.14 7.63
CA VAL A 72 -5.51 14.96 8.02
C VAL A 72 -6.81 14.38 7.47
N LYS A 73 -6.83 13.98 6.19
CA LYS A 73 -8.00 13.35 5.56
C LYS A 73 -8.36 12.00 6.19
N ILE A 74 -7.36 11.16 6.48
CA ILE A 74 -7.58 9.87 7.14
C ILE A 74 -8.16 10.08 8.53
N ASP A 75 -7.60 11.01 9.30
CA ASP A 75 -8.08 11.35 10.64
C ASP A 75 -9.51 11.86 10.61
N ARG A 76 -9.82 12.82 9.73
CA ARG A 76 -11.19 13.31 9.51
C ARG A 76 -12.17 12.19 9.21
N ASN A 77 -11.81 11.27 8.31
CA ASN A 77 -12.68 10.15 7.96
C ASN A 77 -12.86 9.16 9.12
N GLY A 78 -11.81 8.90 9.89
CA GLY A 78 -11.87 8.03 11.07
C GLY A 78 -12.74 8.60 12.18
N LEU A 79 -12.60 9.90 12.44
CA LEU A 79 -13.42 10.62 13.42
C LEU A 79 -14.86 10.74 12.94
N GLN A 80 -15.10 11.07 11.68
CA GLN A 80 -16.46 11.06 11.11
C GLN A 80 -17.14 9.70 11.28
N PHE A 81 -16.42 8.59 11.05
CA PHE A 81 -16.95 7.26 11.31
C PHE A 81 -17.26 7.03 12.79
N PHE A 82 -16.36 7.44 13.69
CA PHE A 82 -16.53 7.31 15.13
C PHE A 82 -17.80 8.04 15.62
N TRP A 83 -17.98 9.31 15.24
CA TRP A 83 -19.17 10.08 15.63
C TRP A 83 -20.45 9.46 15.08
N LYS A 84 -20.47 9.16 13.78
CA LYS A 84 -21.67 8.66 13.11
C LYS A 84 -22.12 7.29 13.63
N HIS A 85 -21.19 6.38 13.89
CA HIS A 85 -21.52 4.98 14.18
C HIS A 85 -21.32 4.56 15.63
N VAL A 86 -20.42 5.20 16.37
CA VAL A 86 -20.11 4.83 17.77
C VAL A 86 -20.89 5.73 18.73
N ILE A 87 -20.80 7.04 18.53
CA ILE A 87 -21.52 8.03 19.35
C ILE A 87 -22.97 8.19 18.90
N GLU A 88 -23.29 7.78 17.66
CA GLU A 88 -24.62 7.93 17.04
C GLU A 88 -25.06 9.40 16.96
N ARG A 89 -24.10 10.29 16.70
CA ARG A 89 -24.33 11.72 16.48
C ARG A 89 -23.86 12.12 15.09
N ASP A 90 -24.57 13.06 14.49
CA ASP A 90 -24.17 13.61 13.21
C ASP A 90 -22.82 14.33 13.30
N TRP A 91 -21.97 14.07 12.32
CA TRP A 91 -20.69 14.73 12.20
C TRP A 91 -20.89 16.16 11.70
N GLN A 92 -20.75 17.11 12.61
CA GLN A 92 -20.64 18.52 12.24
C GLN A 92 -19.34 18.77 11.48
N TRP A 93 -19.46 19.30 10.27
CA TRP A 93 -18.33 19.48 9.37
C TRP A 93 -17.44 20.64 9.81
N VAL A 94 -16.20 20.31 10.22
CA VAL A 94 -15.12 21.29 10.28
C VAL A 94 -14.70 21.65 8.86
N ASN A 95 -14.73 22.94 8.51
CA ASN A 95 -14.34 23.42 7.19
C ASN A 95 -12.82 23.46 7.04
N ILE A 96 -12.23 22.30 6.73
CA ILE A 96 -10.79 22.17 6.51
C ILE A 96 -10.52 22.37 5.02
N VAL A 97 -10.11 23.57 4.64
CA VAL A 97 -9.69 23.85 3.27
C VAL A 97 -8.27 23.33 3.07
N LYS A 98 -8.11 22.43 2.09
CA LYS A 98 -6.77 22.00 1.68
C LYS A 98 -6.06 23.19 1.05
N ALA A 99 -4.94 23.62 1.64
CA ALA A 99 -4.05 24.58 1.00
C ALA A 99 -3.71 24.11 -0.44
N PRO A 100 -3.90 24.96 -1.46
CA PRO A 100 -3.59 24.60 -2.83
C PRO A 100 -2.11 24.25 -2.93
N LYS A 101 -1.80 22.97 -3.18
CA LYS A 101 -0.44 22.53 -3.45
C LYS A 101 -0.23 22.52 -4.95
N VAL A 102 0.83 23.19 -5.41
CA VAL A 102 1.35 23.04 -6.77
C VAL A 102 1.57 21.55 -7.02
N ARG A 103 0.82 20.97 -7.94
CA ARG A 103 0.98 19.58 -8.34
C ARG A 103 2.06 19.54 -9.40
N SER A 104 3.32 19.37 -9.00
CA SER A 104 4.36 19.02 -9.95
C SER A 104 4.08 17.64 -10.53
N LEU A 105 4.38 17.47 -11.82
CA LEU A 105 4.35 16.16 -12.45
C LEU A 105 5.37 15.26 -11.73
N PRO A 106 5.04 13.97 -11.46
CA PRO A 106 5.99 13.07 -10.86
C PRO A 106 7.14 12.81 -11.84
N ASP A 107 8.36 12.68 -11.31
CA ASP A 107 9.48 12.26 -12.15
C ASP A 107 9.24 10.81 -12.62
N ILE A 108 9.21 10.62 -13.93
CA ILE A 108 9.06 9.30 -14.57
C ILE A 108 10.45 8.82 -14.96
N LEU A 109 10.73 7.55 -14.65
CA LEU A 109 11.93 6.87 -15.09
C LEU A 109 11.87 6.61 -16.60
N THR A 110 12.96 6.92 -17.29
CA THR A 110 13.18 6.55 -18.69
C THR A 110 13.39 5.05 -18.81
N THR A 111 13.21 4.49 -20.00
CA THR A 111 13.50 3.08 -20.28
C THR A 111 14.94 2.73 -19.93
N THR A 112 15.91 3.57 -20.30
CA THR A 112 17.32 3.38 -19.98
C THR A 112 17.61 3.37 -18.47
N GLU A 113 16.97 4.25 -17.69
CA GLU A 113 17.11 4.23 -16.23
C GLU A 113 16.51 2.96 -15.62
N VAL A 114 15.40 2.45 -16.16
CA VAL A 114 14.82 1.18 -15.71
C VAL A 114 15.72 0.00 -16.05
N GLU A 115 16.29 -0.03 -17.25
CA GLU A 115 17.27 -1.05 -17.66
C GLU A 115 18.50 -1.02 -16.76
N GLN A 116 19.01 0.17 -16.43
CA GLN A 116 20.12 0.35 -15.49
C GLN A 116 19.76 -0.19 -14.09
N LEU A 117 18.56 0.11 -13.57
CA LEU A 117 18.11 -0.40 -12.28
C LEU A 117 18.02 -1.93 -12.26
N ILE A 118 17.43 -2.53 -13.30
CA ILE A 118 17.31 -3.99 -13.41
C ILE A 118 18.71 -4.61 -13.53
N GLY A 119 19.59 -4.03 -14.34
CA GLY A 119 20.97 -4.50 -14.55
C GLY A 119 21.85 -4.38 -13.31
N ALA A 120 21.75 -3.29 -12.56
CA ALA A 120 22.52 -3.07 -11.32
C ALA A 120 22.07 -3.98 -10.16
N THR A 121 20.86 -4.55 -10.23
CA THR A 121 20.33 -5.40 -9.16
C THR A 121 21.05 -6.76 -9.12
N ARG A 122 22.00 -6.91 -8.18
CA ARG A 122 22.82 -8.12 -8.03
C ARG A 122 22.02 -9.37 -7.65
N ASN A 123 21.05 -9.23 -6.74
CA ASN A 123 20.29 -10.38 -6.26
C ASN A 123 19.18 -10.73 -7.26
N LEU A 124 19.23 -11.95 -7.80
CA LEU A 124 18.30 -12.43 -8.81
C LEU A 124 16.83 -12.25 -8.40
N ARG A 125 16.46 -12.50 -7.13
CA ARG A 125 15.06 -12.40 -6.69
C ARG A 125 14.52 -10.98 -6.82
N TYR A 126 15.33 -9.98 -6.46
CA TYR A 126 14.95 -8.57 -6.55
C TYR A 126 14.98 -8.10 -8.01
N ARG A 127 15.91 -8.62 -8.81
CA ARG A 127 16.00 -8.30 -10.25
C ARG A 127 14.76 -8.78 -10.99
N VAL A 128 14.35 -10.03 -10.78
CA VAL A 128 13.14 -10.60 -11.37
C VAL A 128 11.89 -9.91 -10.82
N PHE A 129 11.87 -9.54 -9.55
CA PHE A 129 10.78 -8.76 -8.96
C PHE A 129 10.60 -7.39 -9.63
N LEU A 130 11.70 -6.66 -9.85
CA LEU A 130 11.69 -5.36 -10.53
C LEU A 130 11.21 -5.51 -11.97
N LEU A 131 11.75 -6.48 -12.71
CA LEU A 131 11.33 -6.78 -14.07
C LEU A 131 9.83 -7.07 -14.13
N ALA A 132 9.33 -7.98 -13.30
CA ALA A 132 7.92 -8.34 -13.24
C ALA A 132 7.01 -7.17 -12.87
N THR A 133 7.43 -6.35 -11.91
CA THR A 133 6.67 -5.16 -11.48
C THR A 133 6.57 -4.14 -12.62
N TYR A 134 7.67 -3.90 -13.32
CA TYR A 134 7.73 -2.95 -14.42
C TYR A 134 6.98 -3.45 -15.67
N SER A 135 7.29 -4.66 -16.14
CA SER A 135 6.78 -5.19 -17.41
C SER A 135 5.28 -5.49 -17.39
N MET A 136 4.76 -5.92 -16.25
CA MET A 136 3.33 -6.22 -16.07
C MET A 136 2.57 -5.06 -15.38
N GLY A 137 3.24 -3.98 -15.00
CA GLY A 137 2.61 -2.83 -14.33
C GLY A 137 1.92 -3.18 -13.01
N LEU A 138 2.43 -4.18 -12.28
CA LEU A 138 1.85 -4.64 -11.03
C LEU A 138 2.16 -3.68 -9.88
N ARG A 139 1.25 -3.58 -8.91
CA ARG A 139 1.56 -2.89 -7.65
C ARG A 139 2.53 -3.73 -6.85
N LEU A 140 3.38 -3.09 -6.04
CA LEU A 140 4.34 -3.79 -5.18
C LEU A 140 3.73 -4.95 -4.39
N SER A 141 2.56 -4.76 -3.76
CA SER A 141 1.89 -5.83 -3.00
C SER A 141 1.30 -6.92 -3.89
N GLU A 142 0.90 -6.60 -5.12
CA GLU A 142 0.39 -7.58 -6.09
C GLU A 142 1.54 -8.45 -6.61
N THR A 143 2.69 -7.86 -6.95
CA THR A 143 3.88 -8.63 -7.36
C THR A 143 4.38 -9.55 -6.25
N LEU A 144 4.43 -9.07 -5.00
CA LEU A 144 4.88 -9.88 -3.87
C LEU A 144 3.94 -11.06 -3.61
N ALA A 145 2.63 -10.83 -3.73
CA ALA A 145 1.61 -11.85 -3.49
C ALA A 145 1.39 -12.81 -4.67
N LEU A 146 2.23 -12.75 -5.71
CA LEU A 146 2.05 -13.57 -6.90
C LEU A 146 2.40 -15.04 -6.63
N GLN A 147 1.46 -15.93 -6.95
CA GLN A 147 1.62 -17.37 -6.76
C GLN A 147 1.97 -18.08 -8.07
N VAL A 148 2.54 -19.28 -7.96
CA VAL A 148 2.86 -20.14 -9.10
C VAL A 148 1.59 -20.49 -9.89
N GLY A 149 0.48 -20.77 -9.18
CA GLY A 149 -0.81 -21.08 -9.79
C GLY A 149 -1.52 -19.88 -10.45
N ASP A 150 -1.01 -18.67 -10.29
CA ASP A 150 -1.56 -17.48 -10.96
C ASP A 150 -1.01 -17.30 -12.38
N VAL A 151 0.03 -18.04 -12.76
CA VAL A 151 0.70 -17.93 -14.06
C VAL A 151 0.11 -18.91 -15.06
N ASP A 152 -0.61 -18.40 -16.05
CA ASP A 152 -1.06 -19.16 -17.21
C ASP A 152 -0.01 -19.03 -18.33
N SER A 153 0.84 -20.05 -18.43
CA SER A 153 1.91 -20.09 -19.44
C SER A 153 1.41 -20.33 -20.87
N GLN A 154 0.23 -20.95 -21.04
CA GLN A 154 -0.35 -21.22 -22.36
C GLN A 154 -0.95 -19.96 -22.96
N ARG A 155 -1.73 -19.23 -22.16
CA ARG A 155 -2.39 -17.98 -22.58
C ARG A 155 -1.51 -16.75 -22.41
N LYS A 156 -0.34 -16.88 -21.78
CA LYS A 156 0.57 -15.77 -21.44
C LYS A 156 -0.16 -14.71 -20.64
N LEU A 157 -0.87 -15.14 -19.60
CA LEU A 157 -1.62 -14.29 -18.70
C LEU A 157 -1.21 -14.57 -17.25
N VAL A 158 -1.29 -13.53 -16.43
CA VAL A 158 -1.16 -13.62 -14.98
C VAL A 158 -2.49 -13.21 -14.34
N HIS A 159 -3.00 -14.06 -13.46
CA HIS A 159 -4.18 -13.78 -12.68
C HIS A 159 -3.81 -12.99 -11.42
N VAL A 160 -4.06 -11.68 -11.44
CA VAL A 160 -3.82 -10.82 -10.27
C VAL A 160 -5.04 -10.85 -9.37
N ARG A 161 -4.94 -11.60 -8.27
CA ARG A 161 -5.99 -11.74 -7.27
C ARG A 161 -6.02 -10.57 -6.29
N ARG A 162 -7.22 -10.25 -5.80
CA ARG A 162 -7.46 -9.26 -4.74
C ARG A 162 -6.77 -7.92 -5.02
N GLY A 163 -6.88 -7.44 -6.26
CA GLY A 163 -6.41 -6.12 -6.66
C GLY A 163 -7.15 -5.00 -5.92
N LYS A 164 -6.95 -3.76 -6.39
CA LYS A 164 -7.61 -2.60 -5.77
C LYS A 164 -9.14 -2.79 -5.70
N GLY A 165 -9.68 -2.67 -4.49
CA GLY A 165 -11.11 -2.87 -4.24
C GLY A 165 -11.56 -4.33 -4.27
N HIS A 166 -10.64 -5.28 -4.03
CA HIS A 166 -10.90 -6.72 -4.05
C HIS A 166 -11.37 -7.25 -5.41
N LYS A 167 -10.95 -6.59 -6.51
CA LYS A 167 -11.25 -7.02 -7.87
C LYS A 167 -10.07 -7.78 -8.46
N ASP A 168 -10.39 -8.90 -9.07
CA ASP A 168 -9.44 -9.73 -9.81
C ASP A 168 -9.31 -9.20 -11.25
N ARG A 169 -8.14 -9.41 -11.85
CA ARG A 169 -7.89 -9.08 -13.26
C ARG A 169 -6.82 -9.97 -13.87
N PHE A 170 -6.89 -10.15 -15.18
CA PHE A 170 -5.79 -10.74 -15.94
C PHE A 170 -4.85 -9.65 -16.44
N VAL A 171 -3.56 -9.94 -16.42
CA VAL A 171 -2.50 -9.07 -16.92
C VAL A 171 -1.67 -9.85 -17.94
N PRO A 172 -1.35 -9.28 -19.12
CA PRO A 172 -0.46 -9.91 -20.08
C PRO A 172 0.90 -10.25 -19.47
N LEU A 173 1.45 -11.42 -19.82
CA LEU A 173 2.74 -11.90 -19.37
C LEU A 173 3.77 -11.87 -20.51
N PRO A 174 4.67 -10.87 -20.55
CA PRO A 174 5.72 -10.83 -21.56
C PRO A 174 6.68 -12.03 -21.46
N ASP A 175 7.15 -12.54 -22.59
CA ASP A 175 7.98 -13.75 -22.64
C ASP A 175 9.27 -13.63 -21.84
N LEU A 176 9.96 -12.48 -21.91
CA LEU A 176 11.15 -12.22 -21.11
C LEU A 176 10.86 -12.32 -19.61
N THR A 177 9.70 -11.82 -19.18
CA THR A 177 9.28 -11.88 -17.78
C THR A 177 8.93 -13.29 -17.36
N TYR A 178 8.23 -14.05 -18.22
CA TYR A 178 7.94 -15.45 -17.98
C TYR A 178 9.23 -16.28 -17.82
N GLN A 179 10.19 -16.11 -18.73
CA GLN A 179 11.47 -16.81 -18.67
C GLN A 179 12.24 -16.46 -17.38
N ALA A 180 12.27 -15.19 -17.00
CA ALA A 180 12.90 -14.72 -15.77
C ALA A 180 12.23 -15.29 -14.50
N LEU A 181 10.90 -15.31 -14.45
CA LEU A 181 10.11 -15.91 -13.37
C LEU A 181 10.36 -17.43 -13.28
N ARG A 182 10.37 -18.12 -14.42
CA ARG A 182 10.66 -19.56 -14.48
C ARG A 182 12.09 -19.87 -14.03
N ALA A 183 13.07 -19.09 -14.47
CA ALA A 183 14.46 -19.24 -14.04
C ALA A 183 14.65 -19.03 -12.53
N LEU A 184 13.95 -18.04 -11.95
CA LEU A 184 13.93 -17.84 -10.50
C LEU A 184 13.28 -19.05 -9.80
N TRP A 185 12.09 -19.46 -10.24
CA TRP A 185 11.34 -20.56 -9.65
C TRP A 185 12.14 -21.88 -9.69
N CYS A 186 12.84 -22.17 -10.78
CA CYS A 186 13.69 -23.37 -10.90
C CYS A 186 14.76 -23.48 -9.81
N LYS A 187 15.23 -22.36 -9.23
CA LYS A 187 16.25 -22.36 -8.17
C LYS A 187 15.73 -22.76 -6.79
N HIS A 188 14.46 -22.49 -6.49
CA HIS A 188 13.89 -22.75 -5.16
C HIS A 188 12.71 -23.72 -5.16
N ARG A 189 12.00 -23.87 -6.28
CA ARG A 189 10.85 -24.78 -6.48
C ARG A 189 9.81 -24.70 -5.36
N ASN A 190 9.54 -23.49 -4.88
CA ASN A 190 8.50 -23.26 -3.88
C ASN A 190 7.14 -23.56 -4.55
N PRO A 191 6.26 -24.36 -3.93
CA PRO A 191 5.03 -24.82 -4.56
C PRO A 191 3.97 -23.70 -4.69
N CYS A 192 4.04 -22.66 -3.85
CA CYS A 192 3.02 -21.63 -3.76
C CYS A 192 3.54 -20.28 -4.26
N TRP A 193 4.63 -19.77 -3.70
CA TRP A 193 5.09 -18.40 -3.92
C TRP A 193 6.16 -18.29 -5.00
N LEU A 194 6.03 -17.30 -5.90
CA LEU A 194 7.11 -16.94 -6.83
C LEU A 194 8.22 -16.12 -6.15
N PHE A 195 7.88 -15.39 -5.09
CA PHE A 195 8.83 -14.60 -4.30
C PHE A 195 8.75 -15.00 -2.81
N PRO A 196 9.26 -16.17 -2.41
CA PRO A 196 9.21 -16.64 -1.01
C PRO A 196 10.07 -15.80 -0.03
N ASN A 197 9.65 -15.72 1.23
CA ASN A 197 10.30 -14.95 2.31
C ASN A 197 11.46 -15.67 3.01
N ALA A 198 12.28 -16.40 2.27
CA ALA A 198 13.41 -17.12 2.83
C ALA A 198 14.66 -16.87 2.01
N VAL A 199 15.81 -16.93 2.68
CA VAL A 199 17.14 -16.76 2.11
C VAL A 199 18.02 -17.90 2.63
N GLY A 200 18.91 -18.42 1.80
CA GLY A 200 19.81 -19.51 2.17
C GLY A 200 19.60 -20.71 1.28
N SER A 201 19.56 -21.91 1.87
CA SER A 201 19.48 -23.16 1.12
C SER A 201 18.17 -23.27 0.32
N PRO A 202 18.18 -23.90 -0.88
CA PRO A 202 16.96 -24.10 -1.66
C PRO A 202 15.84 -24.82 -0.90
N ALA A 203 16.19 -25.74 0.02
CA ALA A 203 15.23 -26.45 0.86
C ALA A 203 14.45 -25.50 1.79
N LEU A 204 15.15 -24.54 2.41
CA LEU A 204 14.51 -23.53 3.28
C LEU A 204 13.61 -22.60 2.47
N ILE A 205 14.04 -22.23 1.27
CA ILE A 205 13.24 -21.36 0.39
C ILE A 205 11.98 -22.09 -0.12
N ARG A 206 12.10 -23.40 -0.37
CA ARG A 206 10.97 -24.25 -0.77
C ARG A 206 9.91 -24.37 0.30
N SER A 207 10.29 -24.43 1.58
CA SER A 207 9.36 -24.57 2.72
C SER A 207 8.76 -23.23 3.19
N ALA A 208 9.20 -22.10 2.64
CA ALA A 208 8.69 -20.79 3.02
C ALA A 208 7.18 -20.67 2.76
N THR A 209 6.43 -20.30 3.81
CA THR A 209 4.97 -20.17 3.80
C THR A 209 4.50 -18.76 3.47
N THR A 210 5.40 -17.77 3.51
CA THR A 210 5.09 -16.35 3.26
C THR A 210 5.87 -15.83 2.06
N HIS A 211 5.35 -14.78 1.42
CA HIS A 211 6.07 -14.05 0.39
C HIS A 211 7.06 -13.05 1.00
N MET A 212 8.06 -12.66 0.23
CA MET A 212 9.09 -11.68 0.56
C MET A 212 8.51 -10.43 1.22
N ASP A 213 9.17 -9.95 2.27
CA ASP A 213 8.69 -8.79 3.01
C ASP A 213 8.67 -7.51 2.16
N ARG A 214 7.63 -6.70 2.38
CA ARG A 214 7.45 -5.41 1.70
C ARG A 214 8.52 -4.39 2.09
N GLY A 215 8.82 -4.26 3.38
CA GLY A 215 9.80 -3.31 3.88
C GLY A 215 11.21 -3.63 3.36
N GLY A 216 11.62 -4.89 3.47
CA GLY A 216 12.89 -5.38 2.93
C GLY A 216 13.01 -5.17 1.41
N THR A 217 11.93 -5.42 0.67
CA THR A 217 11.91 -5.16 -0.78
C THR A 217 12.07 -3.68 -1.10
N GLN A 218 11.38 -2.79 -0.37
CA GLN A 218 11.49 -1.35 -0.58
C GLN A 218 12.90 -0.83 -0.23
N ALA A 219 13.50 -1.35 0.85
CA ALA A 219 14.87 -1.00 1.24
C ALA A 219 15.88 -1.46 0.18
N ALA A 220 15.75 -2.69 -0.31
CA ALA A 220 16.62 -3.22 -1.37
C ALA A 220 16.51 -2.40 -2.67
N MET A 221 15.29 -2.03 -3.08
CA MET A 221 15.09 -1.16 -4.23
C MET A 221 15.71 0.22 -4.06
N LYS A 222 15.54 0.81 -2.87
CA LYS A 222 16.13 2.12 -2.57
C LYS A 222 17.65 2.07 -2.68
N ALA A 223 18.28 1.03 -2.14
CA ALA A 223 19.72 0.85 -2.25
C ALA A 223 20.21 0.75 -3.71
N VAL A 224 19.46 0.07 -4.59
CA VAL A 224 19.79 -0.01 -6.02
C VAL A 224 19.60 1.35 -6.72
N VAL A 225 18.55 2.09 -6.40
CA VAL A 225 18.31 3.44 -6.93
C VAL A 225 19.46 4.38 -6.55
N ASP A 226 19.88 4.34 -5.27
CA ASP A 226 20.99 5.12 -4.76
C ASP A 226 22.30 4.74 -5.46
N GLN A 227 22.55 3.44 -5.67
CA GLN A 227 23.71 2.94 -6.42
C GLN A 227 23.72 3.40 -7.89
N CYS A 228 22.56 3.48 -8.53
CA CYS A 228 22.45 3.95 -9.92
C CYS A 228 22.55 5.48 -10.06
N GLY A 229 22.59 6.22 -8.94
CA GLY A 229 22.68 7.68 -8.95
C GLY A 229 21.42 8.37 -9.49
N ILE A 230 20.27 7.69 -9.49
CA ILE A 230 19.03 8.22 -10.06
C ILE A 230 18.43 9.23 -9.06
N LYS A 231 18.48 10.52 -9.40
CA LYS A 231 18.03 11.63 -8.55
C LYS A 231 16.52 11.92 -8.64
N LYS A 232 15.81 11.24 -9.54
CA LYS A 232 14.38 11.43 -9.79
C LYS A 232 13.55 11.04 -8.57
N LYS A 233 12.68 11.94 -8.12
CA LYS A 233 11.73 11.70 -7.02
C LYS A 233 10.44 11.12 -7.57
N SER A 234 10.49 9.86 -8.00
CA SER A 234 9.27 9.16 -8.41
C SER A 234 8.36 8.92 -7.19
N ARG A 235 7.30 9.73 -7.07
CA ARG A 235 6.20 9.41 -6.14
C ARG A 235 5.45 8.22 -6.73
N SER A 236 5.07 7.25 -5.89
CA SER A 236 4.22 6.12 -6.29
C SER A 236 3.11 6.57 -7.24
N THR A 237 3.24 6.22 -8.51
CA THR A 237 2.26 6.49 -9.55
C THR A 237 1.00 5.74 -9.18
N ARG A 238 -0.06 6.48 -8.84
CA ARG A 238 -1.34 5.90 -8.38
C ARG A 238 -2.08 5.15 -9.50
N PHE A 239 -1.63 5.33 -10.73
CA PHE A 239 -2.16 4.74 -11.95
C PHE A 239 -0.97 4.26 -12.77
N ALA A 240 -1.11 3.09 -13.40
CA ALA A 240 -0.16 2.65 -14.41
C ALA A 240 0.01 3.80 -15.41
N THR A 241 1.25 4.09 -15.80
CA THR A 241 1.48 4.90 -17.00
C THR A 241 0.62 4.29 -18.09
N VAL A 242 -0.31 5.07 -18.63
CA VAL A 242 -1.15 4.64 -19.75
C VAL A 242 -0.17 4.20 -20.82
N LEU A 243 -0.07 2.88 -21.06
CA LEU A 243 0.57 2.38 -22.27
C LEU A 243 -0.08 3.14 -23.42
N GLN A 244 0.72 3.73 -24.31
CA GLN A 244 0.16 4.26 -25.55
C GLN A 244 -0.68 3.13 -26.15
N PRO A 245 -1.93 3.40 -26.59
CA PRO A 245 -2.70 2.39 -27.28
C PRO A 245 -1.81 1.89 -28.41
N THR A 246 -1.47 0.61 -28.37
CA THR A 246 -0.93 -0.06 -29.54
C THR A 246 -2.03 0.01 -30.58
N CYS A 247 -2.00 1.05 -31.41
CA CYS A 247 -2.79 1.14 -32.62
C CYS A 247 -2.35 0.00 -33.55
N SER A 248 -2.86 -1.21 -33.30
CA SER A 248 -3.02 -2.21 -34.34
C SER A 248 -4.45 -2.08 -34.88
N LYS A 249 -4.66 -1.00 -35.63
CA LYS A 249 -5.68 -0.91 -36.66
C LYS A 249 -5.00 -0.28 -37.88
N ARG A 250 -4.71 -1.13 -38.86
CA ARG A 250 -4.29 -0.93 -40.27
C ARG A 250 -3.34 -2.10 -40.59
N ALA A 251 -3.59 -2.99 -41.54
CA ALA A 251 -4.51 -3.04 -42.66
C ALA A 251 -5.18 -4.41 -42.74
#